data_AF-A0A2S4N7E9-F1
#
_entry.id   AF-A0A2S4N7E9-F1
#
_cell.length_a   1.000
_cell.length_b   1.000
_cell.length_c   1.000
_cell.angle_alpha   90.00
_cell.angle_beta   90.00
_cell.angle_gamma   90.00
#
_symmetry.space_group_name_H-M   'P 1'
#
loop_
_entity.id
_entity.type
_entity.pdbx_description
1 polymer ?
#
loop_
_entity_poly.entity_id
_entity_poly.type
_entity_poly.pdbx_seq_one_letter_code
_entity_poly.pdbx_strand_id
1 'polypeptide(L)' 'MENELCCNTMKYHSEFKCDIHKDDFDCPDKIIYSTKKNKEFGIIIHDGGTSFIKIKFCPWCGKKLKNKSNV' A
#
# COMPACT_ATOMS: atom_id res chain seq x y z
N MET A 1 16.57 -10.34 -5.88
CA MET A 1 16.84 -9.06 -5.19
C MET A 1 15.51 -8.44 -4.87
N GLU A 2 14.99 -8.71 -3.68
CA GLU A 2 13.61 -8.42 -3.30
C GLU A 2 13.60 -7.85 -1.88
N ASN A 3 12.78 -6.83 -1.65
CA ASN A 3 12.88 -5.77 -0.62
C ASN A 3 13.86 -4.67 -1.08
N GLU A 4 13.47 -3.40 -1.12
CA GLU A 4 13.28 -2.66 0.12
C GLU A 4 12.05 -1.75 0.06
N LEU A 5 10.91 -2.27 0.53
CA LEU A 5 10.00 -1.38 1.24
C LEU A 5 10.74 -0.86 2.48
N CYS A 6 10.58 0.43 2.76
CA CYS A 6 11.44 1.18 3.67
C CYS A 6 11.50 0.70 5.14
N CYS A 7 10.55 -0.14 5.57
CA CYS A 7 10.51 -0.81 6.87
C CYS A 7 9.59 -2.05 6.81
N ASN A 8 9.70 -2.92 7.80
CA ASN A 8 8.91 -4.16 7.90
C ASN A 8 7.40 -3.90 8.01
N THR A 9 6.98 -2.84 8.71
CA THR A 9 5.55 -2.50 8.84
C THR A 9 4.93 -2.09 7.51
N MET A 10 5.63 -1.24 6.74
CA MET A 10 5.21 -0.88 5.38
C MET A 10 5.16 -2.11 4.47
N LYS A 11 6.16 -3.00 4.59
CA LYS A 11 6.20 -4.26 3.84
C LYS A 11 4.97 -5.12 4.14
N TYR A 12 4.73 -5.38 5.43
CA TYR A 12 3.60 -6.16 5.90
C TYR A 12 2.27 -5.65 5.34
N HIS A 13 1.93 -4.37 5.55
CA HIS A 13 0.64 -3.86 5.09
C HIS A 13 0.51 -3.76 3.56
N SER A 14 1.61 -3.48 2.85
CA SER A 14 1.61 -3.45 1.39
C SER A 14 1.35 -4.85 0.81
N GLU A 15 1.95 -5.87 1.39
CA GLU A 15 1.88 -7.27 0.92
C GLU A 15 0.70 -8.04 1.53
N PHE A 16 0.08 -7.52 2.59
CA PHE A 16 -1.05 -8.15 3.27
C PHE A 16 -2.14 -8.58 2.27
N LYS A 17 -2.58 -9.82 2.38
CA LYS A 17 -3.72 -10.36 1.63
C LYS A 17 -4.71 -10.95 2.62
N CYS A 18 -5.98 -10.62 2.40
CA CYS A 18 -7.08 -11.13 3.19
C CYS A 18 -7.61 -12.40 2.53
N ASP A 19 -7.78 -13.46 3.30
CA ASP A 19 -8.35 -14.71 2.80
C ASP A 19 -9.90 -14.70 2.81
N ILE A 20 -10.50 -13.69 3.44
CA ILE A 20 -11.95 -13.54 3.60
C ILE A 20 -12.56 -12.69 2.47
N HIS A 21 -11.91 -11.56 2.15
CA HIS A 21 -12.41 -10.59 1.17
C HIS A 21 -11.67 -10.75 -0.16
N LYS A 22 -12.43 -10.81 -1.26
CA LYS A 22 -11.85 -10.92 -2.61
C LYS A 22 -11.23 -9.60 -3.08
N ASP A 23 -11.87 -8.49 -2.75
CA ASP A 23 -11.38 -7.16 -3.04
C ASP A 23 -10.56 -6.61 -1.86
N ASP A 24 -9.45 -5.96 -2.18
CA ASP A 24 -8.60 -5.29 -1.20
C ASP A 24 -9.38 -4.12 -0.53
N PHE A 25 -10.33 -3.49 -1.22
CA PHE A 25 -11.13 -2.36 -0.69
C PHE A 25 -12.24 -2.80 0.27
N ASP A 26 -12.69 -4.05 0.19
CA ASP A 26 -13.71 -4.61 1.10
C ASP A 26 -13.12 -5.03 2.46
N CYS A 27 -11.80 -5.15 2.56
CA CYS A 27 -11.13 -5.61 3.76
C CYS A 27 -10.79 -4.44 4.72
N PRO A 28 -11.34 -4.39 5.94
CA PRO A 28 -11.04 -3.33 6.90
C PRO A 28 -9.59 -3.37 7.43
N ASP A 29 -8.91 -4.52 7.31
CA ASP A 29 -7.52 -4.70 7.73
C ASP A 29 -6.51 -4.38 6.61
N LYS A 30 -6.97 -4.20 5.37
CA LYS A 30 -6.12 -3.84 4.23
C LYS A 30 -5.93 -2.32 4.19
N ILE A 31 -4.87 -1.85 4.84
CA ILE A 31 -4.60 -0.42 4.97
C ILE A 31 -3.91 0.16 3.73
N ILE A 32 -2.89 -0.55 3.19
CA ILE A 32 -2.06 -0.05 2.10
C ILE A 32 -2.48 -0.68 0.79
N TYR A 33 -2.91 0.17 -0.15
CA TYR A 33 -3.12 -0.20 -1.54
C TYR A 33 -1.86 0.11 -2.37
N SER A 34 -1.49 -0.80 -3.26
CA SER A 34 -0.36 -0.61 -4.18
C SER A 34 -0.78 -0.87 -5.62
N THR A 35 -0.59 0.10 -6.52
CA THR A 35 -0.94 -0.09 -7.94
C THR A 35 0.13 -0.92 -8.66
N LYS A 36 -0.27 -1.98 -9.37
CA LYS A 36 0.65 -2.84 -10.12
C LYS A 36 1.45 -2.09 -11.20
N LYS A 37 0.84 -1.09 -11.83
CA LYS A 37 1.40 -0.38 -12.99
C LYS A 37 2.52 0.60 -12.62
N ASN A 38 2.36 1.35 -11.52
CA ASN A 38 3.24 2.48 -11.18
C ASN A 38 3.91 2.33 -9.79
N LYS A 39 3.64 1.23 -9.06
CA LYS A 39 4.04 1.04 -7.66
C LYS A 39 3.72 2.26 -6.80
N GLU A 40 2.57 2.88 -7.06
CA GLU A 40 2.08 3.96 -6.21
C GLU A 40 1.43 3.36 -4.99
N PHE A 41 1.70 3.96 -3.83
CA PHE A 41 1.13 3.56 -2.55
C PHE A 41 0.03 4.53 -2.15
N GLY A 42 -1.05 3.98 -1.63
CA GLY A 42 -2.15 4.73 -1.07
C GLY A 42 -2.66 4.11 0.23
N ILE A 43 -3.28 4.93 1.06
CA ILE A 43 -4.05 4.48 2.21
C ILE A 43 -5.51 4.37 1.76
N ILE A 44 -6.11 3.20 1.91
CA ILE A 44 -7.51 2.97 1.57
C ILE A 44 -8.42 3.83 2.46
N ILE A 45 -9.45 4.44 1.88
CA ILE A 45 -10.53 5.09 2.61
C ILE A 45 -11.64 4.06 2.76
N HIS A 46 -11.91 3.60 3.97
CA HIS A 46 -12.95 2.60 4.27
C HIS A 46 -14.32 3.25 4.46
N ASP A 47 -14.80 3.99 3.46
CA ASP A 47 -16.12 4.64 3.42
C ASP A 47 -17.18 3.83 2.66
N GLY A 48 -16.85 2.58 2.27
CA GLY A 48 -17.67 1.72 1.43
C GLY A 48 -17.44 1.89 -0.08
N GLY A 49 -16.50 2.76 -0.49
CA GLY A 49 -16.06 2.90 -1.87
C GLY A 49 -14.68 2.31 -2.15
N THR A 50 -14.13 2.62 -3.33
CA THR A 50 -12.77 2.20 -3.76
C THR A 50 -11.77 3.35 -3.74
N SER A 51 -12.00 4.33 -2.88
CA SER A 51 -11.17 5.55 -2.79
C SER A 51 -9.92 5.30 -1.95
N PHE A 52 -8.83 5.99 -2.28
CA PHE A 52 -7.60 5.94 -1.49
C PHE A 52 -6.86 7.28 -1.56
N ILE A 53 -6.12 7.59 -0.49
CA ILE A 53 -5.23 8.76 -0.43
C ILE A 53 -3.83 8.33 -0.84
N LYS A 54 -3.32 8.90 -1.93
CA LYS A 54 -1.94 8.66 -2.36
C LYS A 54 -0.93 9.20 -1.35
N ILE A 55 0.05 8.37 -1.00
CA ILE A 55 1.12 8.73 -0.06
C ILE A 55 2.50 8.71 -0.74
N LYS A 56 3.37 9.64 -0.33
CA LYS A 56 4.77 9.72 -0.82
C LYS A 56 5.80 9.31 0.24
N PHE A 57 5.38 9.23 1.49
CA PHE A 57 6.21 8.88 2.64
C PHE A 57 5.54 7.76 3.42
N CYS A 58 6.36 6.90 4.01
CA CYS A 58 5.89 5.81 4.85
C CYS A 58 5.22 6.37 6.11
N PRO A 59 3.96 5.96 6.42
CA PRO A 59 3.27 6.40 7.63
C PRO A 59 3.97 5.98 8.92
N TRP A 60 4.81 4.95 8.87
CA TRP A 60 5.44 4.35 10.04
C TRP A 60 6.87 4.83 10.30
N CYS A 61 7.69 4.99 9.26
CA CYS A 61 9.10 5.36 9.44
C CYS A 61 9.49 6.70 8.78
N GLY A 62 8.55 7.38 8.13
CA GLY A 62 8.78 8.68 7.50
C GLY A 62 9.66 8.68 6.25
N LYS A 63 10.27 7.55 5.86
CA LYS A 63 11.09 7.47 4.65
C LYS A 63 10.25 7.68 3.39
N LYS A 64 10.83 8.36 2.41
CA LYS A 64 10.23 8.53 1.08
C LYS A 64 10.05 7.16 0.42
N LEU A 65 8.84 6.88 -0.05
CA LEU A 65 8.54 5.66 -0.78
C LEU A 65 9.18 5.75 -2.17
N LYS A 66 9.92 4.70 -2.55
CA LYS A 66 10.56 4.63 -3.86
C LYS A 66 9.50 4.28 -4.89
N ASN A 67 9.11 5.24 -5.71
CA ASN A 67 8.37 4.97 -6.93
C ASN A 67 9.41 4.51 -7.96
N LYS A 68 9.15 3.44 -8.73
CA LYS A 68 9.93 3.22 -9.94
C LYS A 68 9.48 4.28 -10.95
N SER A 69 10.08 5.47 -10.89
CA SER A 69 10.12 6.35 -12.05
C SER A 69 10.96 5.61 -13.09
N ASN A 70 10.37 5.29 -14.24
CA ASN A 70 11.10 4.76 -15.39
C ASN A 70 12.29 5.69 -15.66
N VAL A 71 13.49 5.17 -15.45
CA VAL A 71 14.63 5.49 -16.30
C VAL A 71 14.53 4.57 -17.50
#